data_AF-A0A8T3VBM1-F1
#
_entry.id   AF-A0A8T3VBM1-F1
#
_cell.length_a   1.000
_cell.length_b   1.000
_cell.length_c   1.000
_cell.angle_alpha   90.00
_cell.angle_beta   90.00
_cell.angle_gamma   90.00
#
_symmetry.space_group_name_H-M   'P 1'
#
loop_
_entity.id
_entity.type
_entity.pdbx_description
1 polymer ?
#
loop_
_entity_poly.entity_id
_entity_poly.type
_entity_poly.pdbx_seq_one_letter_code
_entity_poly.pdbx_strand_id
1 'polypeptide(L)'
;MFEIKHTLCPSCSVGCGINVILDDGVVVGTFPYKRHPVNEGKNCLNGRNSIKSIDECIESDASVLKDVVKKLESCENDKVTVVFSGNNSNEDLDSIKSFCESKGYQILSYADNLRKFDTSVSYDDIENASNVFVIGNILYENPLIGRRIVHAKENGAKIYVNDDLENSPTANIADEFSSKSVKEFLEINDANFDDESIILFNKVDSFEDLDLFESTNSKILPVYSKSNTKGALKLVEAISKENAVELLNDTEVLLVFNDDIVNDIDFDFKSISTVISFSPYKNDTTEISDFVVPIKSWLESDGSFTNSADLTQEFSSVYESSQNMGIDEIINKINGEME
;
A
#
# COMPACT_ATOMS: atom_id res chain seq x y z
N MET A 1 -32.63 7.89 1.07
CA MET A 1 -32.62 7.13 2.34
C MET A 1 -31.18 7.07 2.77
N PHE A 2 -30.90 7.59 3.96
CA PHE A 2 -29.54 7.62 4.48
C PHE A 2 -29.13 6.26 5.03
N GLU A 3 -28.01 5.73 4.55
CA GLU A 3 -27.37 4.53 5.04
C GLU A 3 -25.94 4.82 5.45
N ILE A 4 -25.46 4.09 6.45
CA ILE A 4 -24.07 4.16 6.91
C ILE A 4 -23.54 2.74 6.85
N LYS A 5 -22.54 2.52 6.01
CA LYS A 5 -21.87 1.22 5.87
C LYS A 5 -20.41 1.33 6.29
N HIS A 6 -19.85 0.22 6.78
CA HIS A 6 -18.51 0.16 7.35
C HIS A 6 -17.56 -0.51 6.37
N THR A 7 -16.36 0.04 6.21
CA THR A 7 -15.28 -0.53 5.41
C THR A 7 -13.92 -0.02 5.92
N LEU A 8 -12.85 -0.33 5.21
CA LEU A 8 -11.49 0.09 5.55
C LEU A 8 -11.03 1.28 4.69
N CYS A 9 -10.09 2.03 5.24
CA CYS A 9 -9.40 3.10 4.56
C CYS A 9 -8.38 2.51 3.57
N PRO A 10 -8.46 2.80 2.26
CA PRO A 10 -7.55 2.24 1.26
C PRO A 10 -6.20 2.98 1.20
N SER A 11 -6.02 4.08 1.96
CA SER A 11 -4.93 5.03 1.70
C SER A 11 -3.53 4.62 2.17
N CYS A 12 -3.38 4.02 3.35
CA CYS A 12 -2.05 3.64 3.87
C CYS A 12 -2.13 2.42 4.77
N SER A 13 -0.98 1.83 5.09
CA SER A 13 -0.86 0.54 5.80
C SER A 13 -1.29 0.52 7.26
N VAL A 14 -1.91 1.59 7.79
CA VAL A 14 -2.40 1.60 9.17
C VAL A 14 -3.61 0.68 9.34
N GLY A 15 -4.48 0.58 8.32
CA GLY A 15 -5.70 -0.23 8.38
C GLY A 15 -6.80 0.40 9.23
N CYS A 16 -7.05 1.70 9.05
CA CYS A 16 -8.12 2.42 9.75
C CYS A 16 -9.50 2.04 9.23
N GLY A 17 -10.50 1.94 10.10
CA GLY A 17 -11.90 1.80 9.70
C GLY A 17 -12.55 3.13 9.35
N ILE A 18 -13.42 3.11 8.35
CA ILE A 18 -14.22 4.25 7.90
C ILE A 18 -15.69 3.86 7.78
N ASN A 19 -16.57 4.85 7.92
CA ASN A 19 -17.96 4.77 7.54
C ASN A 19 -18.13 5.50 6.20
N VAL A 20 -18.85 4.88 5.27
CA VAL A 20 -19.32 5.51 4.04
C VAL A 20 -20.79 5.86 4.22
N ILE A 21 -21.13 7.12 3.92
CA ILE A 21 -22.49 7.66 4.02
C ILE A 21 -23.10 7.61 2.63
N LEU A 22 -24.24 6.94 2.52
CA LEU A 22 -25.03 6.87 1.29
C LEU A 22 -26.31 7.68 1.49
N ASP A 23 -26.74 8.40 0.46
CA ASP A 23 -28.09 8.97 0.36
C ASP A 23 -28.76 8.46 -0.92
N ASP A 24 -29.80 7.64 -0.76
CA ASP A 24 -30.49 6.98 -1.89
C ASP A 24 -29.51 6.21 -2.80
N GLY A 25 -28.56 5.50 -2.19
CA GLY A 25 -27.55 4.69 -2.88
C GLY A 25 -26.34 5.46 -3.40
N VAL A 26 -26.34 6.80 -3.33
CA VAL A 26 -25.23 7.64 -3.78
C VAL A 26 -24.27 7.91 -2.62
N VAL A 27 -22.96 7.75 -2.83
CA VAL A 27 -21.94 8.10 -1.83
C VAL A 27 -21.88 9.62 -1.65
N VAL A 28 -22.16 10.11 -0.44
CA VAL A 28 -22.18 11.55 -0.12
C VAL A 28 -21.14 11.99 0.91
N GLY A 29 -20.41 11.04 1.51
CA GLY A 29 -19.40 11.38 2.49
C GLY A 29 -18.78 10.18 3.19
N THR A 30 -17.75 10.47 3.99
CA THR A 30 -17.20 9.51 4.95
C THR A 30 -17.16 10.10 6.35
N PHE A 31 -17.12 9.22 7.35
CA PHE A 31 -16.88 9.60 8.72
C PHE A 31 -16.13 8.49 9.46
N PRO A 32 -15.35 8.77 10.52
CA PRO A 32 -14.64 7.70 11.22
C PRO A 32 -15.56 6.66 11.85
N TYR A 33 -15.21 5.37 11.64
CA TYR A 33 -15.89 4.29 12.33
C TYR A 33 -15.51 4.31 13.82
N LYS A 34 -16.43 4.81 14.65
CA LYS A 34 -16.17 5.15 16.06
C LYS A 34 -15.68 4.01 16.94
N ARG A 35 -16.04 2.76 16.62
CA ARG A 35 -15.69 1.58 17.42
C ARG A 35 -14.56 0.75 16.81
N HIS A 36 -13.95 1.23 15.74
CA HIS A 36 -12.92 0.47 15.07
C HIS A 36 -11.64 0.41 15.93
N PRO A 37 -11.05 -0.78 16.14
CA PRO A 37 -9.98 -1.00 17.12
C PRO A 37 -8.69 -0.26 16.75
N VAL A 38 -8.37 -0.18 15.46
CA VAL A 38 -7.10 0.42 15.00
C VAL A 38 -7.05 1.93 15.23
N ASN A 39 -8.07 2.65 14.78
CA ASN A 39 -8.07 4.11 14.71
C ASN A 39 -8.98 4.78 15.75
N GLU A 40 -9.68 4.00 16.57
CA GLU A 40 -10.46 4.46 17.74
C GLU A 40 -11.40 5.64 17.40
N GLY A 41 -12.04 5.58 16.23
CA GLY A 41 -12.96 6.62 15.79
C GLY A 41 -12.34 7.93 15.33
N LYS A 42 -11.08 7.89 14.87
CA LYS A 42 -10.35 9.00 14.23
C LYS A 42 -9.94 8.64 12.81
N ASN A 43 -9.91 9.61 11.89
CA ASN A 43 -9.23 9.46 10.60
C ASN A 43 -8.43 10.72 10.29
N CYS A 44 -7.32 10.53 9.57
CA CYS A 44 -6.59 11.63 8.95
C CYS A 44 -7.40 12.25 7.80
N LEU A 45 -6.78 13.20 7.09
CA LEU A 45 -7.42 13.81 5.94
C LEU A 45 -7.59 12.82 4.77
N ASN A 46 -6.60 11.97 4.51
CA ASN A 46 -6.64 10.97 3.44
C ASN A 46 -7.82 10.01 3.64
N GLY A 47 -7.97 9.44 4.85
CA GLY A 47 -9.10 8.56 5.14
C GLY A 47 -10.48 9.24 5.11
N ARG A 48 -10.56 10.56 5.39
CA ARG A 48 -11.81 11.33 5.24
C ARG A 48 -12.14 11.67 3.78
N ASN A 49 -11.11 11.72 2.93
CA ASN A 49 -11.22 12.05 1.53
C ASN A 49 -11.10 10.84 0.61
N SER A 50 -11.06 9.62 1.16
CA SER A 50 -10.77 8.41 0.37
C SER A 50 -11.78 8.19 -0.77
N ILE A 51 -13.04 8.60 -0.57
CA ILE A 51 -14.11 8.50 -1.58
C ILE A 51 -14.02 9.52 -2.72
N LYS A 52 -13.12 10.51 -2.66
CA LYS A 52 -13.05 11.55 -3.72
C LYS A 52 -12.73 10.97 -5.08
N SER A 53 -11.99 9.85 -5.13
CA SER A 53 -11.65 9.17 -6.37
C SER A 53 -12.89 8.64 -7.12
N ILE A 54 -14.04 8.48 -6.45
CA ILE A 54 -15.30 8.07 -7.10
C ILE A 54 -15.71 9.06 -8.21
N ASP A 55 -15.38 10.34 -8.07
CA ASP A 55 -15.66 11.34 -9.10
C ASP A 55 -14.82 11.12 -10.39
N GLU A 56 -13.77 10.31 -10.30
CA GLU A 56 -12.83 9.98 -11.39
C GLU A 56 -13.01 8.53 -11.89
N CYS A 57 -14.15 7.89 -11.60
CA CYS A 57 -14.45 6.53 -12.03
C CYS A 57 -14.37 6.37 -13.57
N ILE A 58 -13.79 5.26 -14.01
CA ILE A 58 -13.70 4.90 -15.43
C ILE A 58 -14.88 4.00 -15.79
N GLU A 59 -15.58 4.34 -16.88
CA GLU A 59 -16.74 3.57 -17.36
C GLU A 59 -16.30 2.39 -18.24
N SER A 60 -16.93 1.23 -18.03
CA SER A 60 -16.66 -0.01 -18.75
C SER A 60 -16.79 0.13 -20.27
N ASP A 61 -15.77 -0.31 -21.00
CA ASP A 61 -15.86 -0.62 -22.42
C ASP A 61 -15.40 -2.07 -22.66
N ALA A 62 -16.38 -2.95 -22.89
CA ALA A 62 -16.15 -4.37 -23.12
C ALA A 62 -15.29 -4.68 -24.35
N SER A 63 -15.11 -3.72 -25.28
CA SER A 63 -14.25 -3.91 -26.44
C SER A 63 -12.76 -3.89 -26.08
N VAL A 64 -12.37 -3.13 -25.05
CA VAL A 64 -10.97 -2.98 -24.62
C VAL A 64 -10.39 -4.33 -24.20
N LEU A 65 -11.16 -5.12 -23.44
CA LEU A 65 -10.67 -6.42 -22.95
C LEU A 65 -10.33 -7.39 -24.08
N LYS A 66 -11.06 -7.33 -25.21
CA LYS A 66 -10.76 -8.16 -26.38
C LYS A 66 -9.44 -7.77 -27.04
N ASP A 67 -9.11 -6.49 -27.04
CA ASP A 67 -7.85 -6.01 -27.61
C ASP A 67 -6.67 -6.28 -26.67
N VAL A 68 -6.89 -6.20 -25.34
CA VAL A 68 -5.93 -6.66 -24.32
C VAL A 68 -5.59 -8.14 -24.52
N VAL A 69 -6.58 -9.02 -24.67
CA VAL A 69 -6.34 -10.46 -24.90
C VAL A 69 -5.50 -10.70 -26.14
N LYS A 70 -5.84 -10.08 -27.28
CA LYS A 70 -5.05 -10.20 -28.51
C LYS A 70 -3.61 -9.73 -28.33
N LYS A 71 -3.40 -8.62 -27.59
CA LYS A 71 -2.06 -8.11 -27.33
C LYS A 71 -1.26 -9.10 -26.49
N LEU A 72 -1.85 -9.65 -25.43
CA LEU A 72 -1.23 -10.67 -24.58
C LEU A 72 -0.89 -11.96 -25.35
N GLU A 73 -1.77 -12.43 -26.23
CA GLU A 73 -1.52 -13.60 -27.10
C GLU A 73 -0.37 -13.40 -28.09
N SER A 74 -0.02 -12.15 -28.40
CA SER A 74 1.03 -11.79 -29.36
C SER A 74 2.41 -11.58 -28.73
N CYS A 75 2.50 -11.57 -27.40
CA CYS A 75 3.73 -11.28 -26.66
C CYS A 75 4.29 -12.57 -26.02
N GLU A 76 5.62 -12.65 -25.89
CA GLU A 76 6.26 -13.74 -25.14
C GLU A 76 5.95 -13.57 -23.65
N ASN A 77 5.53 -14.64 -22.97
CA ASN A 77 5.04 -14.54 -21.58
C ASN A 77 6.09 -13.99 -20.61
N ASP A 78 7.36 -14.31 -20.81
CA ASP A 78 8.48 -13.81 -20.00
C ASP A 78 8.83 -12.34 -20.25
N LYS A 79 8.17 -11.69 -21.23
CA LYS A 79 8.22 -10.24 -21.51
C LYS A 79 7.02 -9.48 -20.97
N VAL A 80 6.10 -10.18 -20.31
CA VAL A 80 4.97 -9.58 -19.61
C VAL A 80 5.31 -9.44 -18.14
N THR A 81 5.25 -8.22 -17.62
CA THR A 81 5.46 -7.91 -16.21
C THR A 81 4.16 -7.45 -15.57
N VAL A 82 3.85 -7.95 -14.38
CA VAL A 82 2.67 -7.57 -13.61
C VAL A 82 3.10 -6.84 -12.34
N VAL A 83 2.57 -5.64 -12.13
CA VAL A 83 2.76 -4.89 -10.88
C VAL A 83 1.95 -5.56 -9.77
N PHE A 84 2.65 -6.00 -8.72
CA PHE A 84 2.06 -6.67 -7.56
C PHE A 84 1.94 -5.69 -6.40
N SER A 85 0.80 -5.01 -6.34
CA SER A 85 0.62 -3.84 -5.48
C SER A 85 -0.21 -4.10 -4.22
N GLY A 86 0.24 -3.54 -3.10
CA GLY A 86 -0.52 -3.42 -1.85
C GLY A 86 -1.77 -2.53 -1.90
N ASN A 87 -2.19 -2.03 -3.06
CA ASN A 87 -3.52 -1.43 -3.23
C ASN A 87 -4.63 -2.46 -3.52
N ASN A 88 -4.25 -3.71 -3.82
CA ASN A 88 -5.19 -4.80 -4.07
C ASN A 88 -5.56 -5.54 -2.77
N SER A 89 -6.75 -6.13 -2.72
CA SER A 89 -7.17 -6.99 -1.60
C SER A 89 -6.33 -8.28 -1.54
N ASN A 90 -6.33 -8.99 -0.42
CA ASN A 90 -5.62 -10.27 -0.33
C ASN A 90 -6.15 -11.27 -1.37
N GLU A 91 -7.47 -11.25 -1.62
CA GLU A 91 -8.15 -12.11 -2.57
C GLU A 91 -7.77 -11.79 -4.03
N ASP A 92 -7.67 -10.49 -4.36
CA ASP A 92 -7.17 -10.04 -5.66
C ASP A 92 -5.69 -10.41 -5.83
N LEU A 93 -4.88 -10.24 -4.79
CA LEU A 93 -3.46 -10.59 -4.81
C LEU A 93 -3.23 -12.09 -5.04
N ASP A 94 -4.02 -12.96 -4.41
CA ASP A 94 -3.97 -14.41 -4.66
C ASP A 94 -4.34 -14.75 -6.12
N SER A 95 -5.35 -14.06 -6.66
CA SER A 95 -5.78 -14.22 -8.05
C SER A 95 -4.71 -13.75 -9.04
N ILE A 96 -4.12 -12.57 -8.81
CA ILE A 96 -3.04 -12.00 -9.62
C ILE A 96 -1.81 -12.90 -9.57
N LYS A 97 -1.42 -13.39 -8.39
CA LYS A 97 -0.27 -14.29 -8.24
C LYS A 97 -0.49 -15.59 -9.02
N SER A 98 -1.65 -16.22 -8.86
CA SER A 98 -2.02 -17.44 -9.59
C SER A 98 -2.02 -17.21 -11.10
N PHE A 99 -2.50 -16.06 -11.55
CA PHE A 99 -2.46 -15.65 -12.95
C PHE A 99 -1.03 -15.58 -13.48
N CYS A 100 -0.14 -14.90 -12.77
CA CYS A 100 1.27 -14.78 -13.15
C CYS A 100 1.97 -16.15 -13.21
N GLU A 101 1.77 -16.99 -12.19
CA GLU A 101 2.34 -18.35 -12.14
C GLU A 101 1.83 -19.23 -13.28
N SER A 102 0.53 -19.16 -13.60
CA SER A 102 -0.08 -19.96 -14.66
C SER A 102 0.41 -19.59 -16.07
N LYS A 103 0.71 -18.29 -16.29
CA LYS A 103 1.18 -17.78 -17.58
C LYS A 103 2.70 -17.77 -17.69
N GLY A 104 3.42 -17.77 -16.57
CA GLY A 104 4.85 -17.51 -16.53
C GLY A 104 5.19 -16.02 -16.72
N TYR A 105 4.31 -15.12 -16.27
CA TYR A 105 4.57 -13.69 -16.27
C TYR A 105 5.53 -13.29 -15.15
N GLN A 106 6.31 -12.24 -15.37
CA GLN A 106 7.20 -11.68 -14.37
C GLN A 106 6.38 -10.85 -13.36
N ILE A 107 6.82 -10.83 -12.10
CA ILE A 107 6.15 -10.09 -11.03
C ILE A 107 7.06 -8.97 -10.55
N LEU A 108 6.57 -7.73 -10.61
CA LEU A 108 7.21 -6.55 -10.04
C LEU A 108 6.54 -6.21 -8.70
N SER A 109 7.17 -6.61 -7.59
CA SER A 109 6.74 -6.28 -6.23
C SER A 109 7.67 -5.18 -5.68
N TYR A 110 7.17 -3.96 -5.59
CA TYR A 110 7.91 -2.80 -5.08
C TYR A 110 7.17 -2.17 -3.90
N ALA A 111 7.90 -1.83 -2.84
CA ALA A 111 7.36 -1.31 -1.58
C ALA A 111 8.23 -0.18 -1.02
N ASP A 112 8.57 0.82 -1.84
CA ASP A 112 9.35 2.00 -1.43
C ASP A 112 10.73 1.65 -0.84
N ASN A 113 11.41 0.67 -1.44
CA ASN A 113 12.66 0.08 -0.92
C ASN A 113 12.53 -0.55 0.48
N LEU A 114 11.33 -0.92 0.91
CA LEU A 114 11.10 -1.69 2.13
C LEU A 114 10.86 -3.17 1.82
N ARG A 115 10.98 -4.01 2.84
CA ARG A 115 10.65 -5.45 2.78
C ARG A 115 9.84 -5.88 4.00
N LYS A 116 9.32 -7.11 3.98
CA LYS A 116 8.65 -7.70 5.13
C LYS A 116 9.67 -8.05 6.21
N PHE A 117 9.36 -7.69 7.43
CA PHE A 117 9.99 -8.23 8.63
C PHE A 117 9.04 -9.21 9.32
N ASP A 118 9.57 -10.35 9.76
CA ASP A 118 8.83 -11.39 10.49
C ASP A 118 8.79 -11.08 12.00
N THR A 119 8.39 -9.86 12.32
CA THR A 119 8.19 -9.36 13.69
C THR A 119 6.71 -9.15 13.96
N SER A 120 6.26 -9.53 15.16
CA SER A 120 4.90 -9.26 15.63
C SER A 120 4.94 -8.04 16.55
N VAL A 121 4.54 -6.88 16.02
CA VAL A 121 4.46 -5.62 16.76
C VAL A 121 3.05 -5.07 16.58
N SER A 122 2.34 -4.92 17.70
CA SER A 122 1.03 -4.28 17.73
C SER A 122 1.16 -2.77 17.89
N TYR A 123 0.08 -2.05 17.62
CA TYR A 123 0.05 -0.60 17.90
C TYR A 123 0.05 -0.27 19.39
N ASP A 124 -0.35 -1.21 20.25
CA ASP A 124 -0.26 -1.06 21.70
C ASP A 124 1.19 -1.23 22.18
N ASP A 125 2.01 -2.04 21.50
CA ASP A 125 3.44 -2.12 21.80
C ASP A 125 4.10 -0.74 21.61
N ILE A 126 3.74 0.00 20.56
CA ILE A 126 4.23 1.37 20.32
C ILE A 126 3.91 2.28 21.50
N GLU A 127 2.65 2.27 21.95
CA GLU A 127 2.15 3.13 23.02
C GLU A 127 2.78 2.84 24.39
N ASN A 128 3.27 1.61 24.61
CA ASN A 128 3.85 1.16 25.87
C ASN A 128 5.39 1.07 25.87
N ALA A 129 6.05 1.39 24.76
CA ALA A 129 7.51 1.30 24.65
C ALA A 129 8.22 2.34 25.53
N SER A 130 9.41 1.98 26.03
CA SER A 130 10.29 2.87 26.79
C SER A 130 11.12 3.79 25.88
N ASN A 131 11.55 3.27 24.73
CA ASN A 131 12.25 4.01 23.69
C ASN A 131 11.57 3.76 22.35
N VAL A 132 11.37 4.83 21.59
CA VAL A 132 10.79 4.76 20.24
C VAL A 132 11.74 5.44 19.27
N PHE A 133 12.21 4.70 18.28
CA PHE A 133 13.06 5.19 17.19
C PHE A 133 12.20 5.32 15.95
N VAL A 134 12.16 6.50 15.35
CA VAL A 134 11.31 6.83 14.20
C VAL A 134 12.19 7.30 13.06
N ILE A 135 12.15 6.60 11.93
CA ILE A 135 12.95 6.90 10.74
C ILE A 135 12.01 7.26 9.59
N GLY A 136 12.08 8.52 9.15
CA GLY A 136 11.17 9.15 8.21
C GLY A 136 9.96 9.82 8.87
N ASN A 137 9.10 10.44 8.06
CA ASN A 137 8.07 11.38 8.53
C ASN A 137 6.72 10.72 8.85
N ILE A 138 6.74 9.72 9.73
CA ILE A 138 5.58 8.86 10.06
C ILE A 138 4.38 9.65 10.63
N LEU A 139 4.59 10.72 11.41
CA LEU A 139 3.47 11.50 11.96
C LEU A 139 2.68 12.21 10.86
N TYR A 140 3.32 12.57 9.75
CA TYR A 140 2.67 13.20 8.62
C TYR A 140 2.02 12.17 7.70
N GLU A 141 2.77 11.12 7.33
CA GLU A 141 2.36 10.13 6.33
C GLU A 141 1.37 9.10 6.90
N ASN A 142 1.55 8.71 8.17
CA ASN A 142 0.72 7.73 8.86
C ASN A 142 0.22 8.26 10.22
N PRO A 143 -0.63 9.31 10.25
CA PRO A 143 -0.92 10.05 11.49
C PRO A 143 -1.51 9.22 12.64
N LEU A 144 -2.14 8.09 12.35
CA LEU A 144 -2.71 7.22 13.37
C LEU A 144 -1.65 6.34 14.06
N ILE A 145 -0.56 5.98 13.36
CA ILE A 145 0.64 5.44 14.01
C ILE A 145 1.35 6.58 14.74
N GLY A 146 1.47 7.76 14.12
CA GLY A 146 1.98 8.96 14.76
C GLY A 146 1.33 9.28 16.11
N ARG A 147 0.01 9.09 16.21
CA ARG A 147 -0.74 9.22 17.48
C ARG A 147 -0.25 8.24 18.56
N ARG A 148 0.07 7.00 18.21
CA ARG A 148 0.62 6.01 19.16
C ARG A 148 2.00 6.41 19.66
N ILE A 149 2.83 6.96 18.78
CA ILE A 149 4.15 7.52 19.15
C ILE A 149 3.97 8.69 20.14
N VAL A 150 2.98 9.57 19.90
CA VAL A 150 2.67 10.66 20.83
C VAL A 150 2.20 10.12 22.19
N HIS A 151 1.31 9.12 22.22
CA HIS A 151 0.90 8.50 23.49
C HIS A 151 2.09 7.86 24.23
N ALA A 152 3.00 7.19 23.51
CA ALA A 152 4.22 6.65 24.10
C ALA A 152 5.03 7.75 24.81
N LYS A 153 5.21 8.89 24.13
CA LYS A 153 5.87 10.07 24.72
C LYS A 153 5.15 10.59 25.96
N GLU A 154 3.82 10.68 25.92
CA GLU A 154 2.99 11.08 27.08
C GLU A 154 3.11 10.08 28.25
N ASN A 155 3.33 8.80 27.95
CA ASN A 155 3.60 7.73 28.92
C ASN A 155 5.05 7.72 29.42
N GLY A 156 5.90 8.64 28.94
CA GLY A 156 7.28 8.80 29.39
C GLY A 156 8.33 8.13 28.52
N ALA A 157 7.95 7.61 27.34
CA ALA A 157 8.91 7.10 26.37
C ALA A 157 9.83 8.20 25.86
N LYS A 158 11.09 7.84 25.57
CA LYS A 158 12.02 8.73 24.88
C LYS A 158 11.92 8.51 23.38
N ILE A 159 11.78 9.60 22.63
CA ILE A 159 11.57 9.57 21.18
C ILE A 159 12.84 10.01 20.45
N TYR A 160 13.40 9.14 19.63
CA TYR A 160 14.54 9.40 18.77
C TYR A 160 14.05 9.47 17.32
N VAL A 161 14.36 10.55 16.61
CA VAL A 161 13.89 10.77 15.24
C VAL A 161 15.05 10.90 14.27
N ASN A 162 14.98 10.17 13.17
CA ASN A 162 15.79 10.37 11.98
C ASN A 162 14.90 10.82 10.82
N ASP A 163 15.10 12.04 10.34
CA ASP A 163 14.33 12.61 9.22
C ASP A 163 15.22 13.66 8.53
N ASP A 164 15.01 13.89 7.23
CA ASP A 164 15.74 14.92 6.48
C ASP A 164 15.23 16.33 6.85
N LEU A 165 14.00 16.41 7.35
CA LEU A 165 13.30 17.66 7.61
C LEU A 165 13.25 17.98 9.11
N GLU A 166 14.14 18.86 9.58
CA GLU A 166 14.20 19.31 10.99
C GLU A 166 12.88 19.87 11.55
N ASN A 167 12.01 20.41 10.69
CA ASN A 167 10.74 21.01 11.09
C ASN A 167 9.52 20.12 10.76
N SER A 168 9.73 18.84 10.44
CA SER A 168 8.62 17.92 10.15
C SER A 168 7.75 17.69 11.39
N PRO A 169 6.46 17.30 11.24
CA PRO A 169 5.64 16.90 12.38
C PRO A 169 6.28 15.82 13.25
N THR A 170 7.04 14.90 12.64
CA THR A 170 7.77 13.84 13.34
C THR A 170 8.95 14.40 14.12
N ALA A 171 9.78 15.25 13.50
CA ALA A 171 10.92 15.88 14.17
C ALA A 171 10.50 16.75 15.37
N ASN A 172 9.36 17.43 15.29
CA ASN A 172 8.87 18.31 16.35
C ASN A 172 8.53 17.59 17.68
N ILE A 173 8.34 16.27 17.66
CA ILE A 173 8.10 15.48 18.87
C ILE A 173 9.36 14.75 19.37
N ALA A 174 10.49 14.89 18.70
CA ALA A 174 11.73 14.22 19.08
C ALA A 174 12.26 14.75 20.42
N ASP A 175 12.81 13.86 21.23
CA ASP A 175 13.72 14.23 22.32
C ASP A 175 15.16 14.33 21.80
N GLU A 176 15.51 13.46 20.84
CA GLU A 176 16.76 13.53 20.09
C GLU A 176 16.47 13.41 18.59
N PHE A 177 17.04 14.33 17.81
CA PHE A 177 16.87 14.40 16.36
C PHE A 177 18.20 14.22 15.64
N SER A 178 18.19 13.54 14.50
CA SER A 178 19.34 13.37 13.61
C SER A 178 18.91 13.43 12.15
N SER A 179 19.57 14.25 11.34
CA SER A 179 19.43 14.24 9.87
C SER A 179 20.56 13.47 9.17
N LYS A 180 21.25 12.59 9.91
CA LYS A 180 22.31 11.72 9.37
C LYS A 180 21.71 10.56 8.59
N SER A 181 22.57 9.78 7.93
CA SER A 181 22.13 8.51 7.32
C SER A 181 21.53 7.57 8.37
N VAL A 182 20.64 6.69 7.93
CA VAL A 182 19.99 5.65 8.74
C VAL A 182 21.04 4.83 9.48
N LYS A 183 22.09 4.40 8.77
CA LYS A 183 23.20 3.67 9.37
C LYS A 183 23.87 4.44 10.51
N GLU A 184 24.25 5.69 10.30
CA GLU A 184 24.88 6.51 11.34
C GLU A 184 23.93 6.74 12.52
N PHE A 185 22.64 6.92 12.26
CA PHE A 185 21.62 7.07 13.28
C PHE A 185 21.50 5.82 14.16
N LEU A 186 21.48 4.63 13.56
CA LEU A 186 21.48 3.36 14.29
C LEU A 186 22.76 3.20 15.12
N GLU A 187 23.93 3.47 14.54
CA GLU A 187 25.23 3.35 15.23
C GLU A 187 25.35 4.27 16.45
N ILE A 188 24.85 5.51 16.37
CA ILE A 188 24.89 6.46 17.50
C ILE A 188 23.96 6.02 18.64
N ASN A 189 22.89 5.31 18.31
CA ASN A 189 21.87 4.88 19.25
C ASN A 189 22.01 3.42 19.70
N ASP A 190 23.07 2.71 19.29
CA ASP A 190 23.29 1.29 19.59
C ASP A 190 23.11 0.95 21.08
N ALA A 191 23.64 1.81 21.97
CA ALA A 191 23.55 1.64 23.42
C ALA A 191 22.14 1.88 24.00
N ASN A 192 21.22 2.45 23.22
CA ASN A 192 19.84 2.75 23.62
C ASN A 192 18.85 1.68 23.14
N PHE A 193 19.26 0.74 22.30
CA PHE A 193 18.40 -0.35 21.84
C PHE A 193 18.29 -1.46 22.89
N ASP A 194 17.06 -1.94 23.10
CA ASP A 194 16.74 -3.09 23.94
C ASP A 194 15.53 -3.85 23.37
N ASP A 195 15.17 -4.97 23.97
CA ASP A 195 14.07 -5.85 23.51
C ASP A 195 12.67 -5.25 23.70
N GLU A 196 12.54 -4.16 24.45
CA GLU A 196 11.29 -3.40 24.64
C GLU A 196 11.22 -2.14 23.76
N SER A 197 12.33 -1.76 23.14
CA SER A 197 12.43 -0.64 22.21
C SER A 197 11.76 -0.98 20.88
N ILE A 198 11.18 0.04 20.23
CA ILE A 198 10.56 -0.12 18.92
C ILE A 198 11.21 0.81 17.91
N ILE A 199 11.57 0.24 16.76
CA ILE A 199 12.02 0.96 15.58
C ILE A 199 10.88 0.98 14.55
N LEU A 200 10.36 2.16 14.26
CA LEU A 200 9.39 2.41 13.20
C LEU A 200 10.06 3.13 12.05
N PHE A 201 9.80 2.70 10.83
CA PHE A 201 10.38 3.33 9.65
C PHE A 201 9.47 3.21 8.44
N ASN A 202 9.39 4.29 7.67
CA ASN A 202 8.77 4.33 6.34
C ASN A 202 9.79 4.75 5.25
N LYS A 203 11.07 4.86 5.63
CA LYS A 203 12.17 5.28 4.78
C LYS A 203 13.43 4.50 5.12
N VAL A 204 14.25 4.25 4.11
CA VAL A 204 15.66 3.80 4.21
C VAL A 204 16.52 4.62 3.24
N ASP A 205 17.84 4.69 3.45
CA ASP A 205 18.74 5.33 2.46
C ASP A 205 19.06 4.37 1.31
N SER A 206 19.21 3.08 1.61
CA SER A 206 19.30 2.01 0.61
C SER A 206 18.58 0.74 1.06
N PHE A 207 18.32 -0.17 0.12
CA PHE A 207 17.67 -1.45 0.41
C PHE A 207 18.50 -2.33 1.36
N GLU A 208 19.83 -2.20 1.34
CA GLU A 208 20.75 -2.93 2.22
C GLU A 208 20.67 -2.46 3.68
N ASP A 209 20.22 -1.23 3.96
CA ASP A 209 20.04 -0.75 5.33
C ASP A 209 19.01 -1.58 6.09
N LEU A 210 18.12 -2.30 5.39
CA LEU A 210 17.12 -3.17 5.99
C LEU A 210 17.74 -4.27 6.87
N ASP A 211 18.93 -4.75 6.51
CA ASP A 211 19.66 -5.77 7.29
C ASP A 211 20.19 -5.19 8.62
N LEU A 212 20.42 -3.88 8.70
CA LEU A 212 20.91 -3.22 9.91
C LEU A 212 19.86 -3.26 11.02
N PHE A 213 18.56 -3.14 10.68
CA PHE A 213 17.49 -3.16 11.68
C PHE A 213 17.47 -4.48 12.47
N GLU A 214 17.69 -5.61 11.81
CA GLU A 214 17.68 -6.94 12.45
C GLU A 214 18.81 -7.10 13.50
N SER A 215 19.88 -6.30 13.40
CA SER A 215 21.01 -6.32 14.34
C SER A 215 20.77 -5.55 15.64
N THR A 216 19.73 -4.73 15.71
CA THR A 216 19.48 -3.79 16.84
C THR A 216 18.89 -4.45 18.09
N ASN A 217 18.50 -5.73 18.04
CA ASN A 217 17.79 -6.43 19.12
C ASN A 217 16.49 -5.71 19.59
N SER A 218 15.95 -4.79 18.79
CA SER A 218 14.68 -4.09 19.05
C SER A 218 13.51 -4.73 18.30
N LYS A 219 12.29 -4.40 18.71
CA LYS A 219 11.09 -4.67 17.92
C LYS A 219 11.08 -3.75 16.69
N ILE A 220 10.74 -4.28 15.52
CA ILE A 220 10.85 -3.58 14.23
C ILE A 220 9.47 -3.52 13.59
N LEU A 221 9.05 -2.34 13.13
CA LEU A 221 7.77 -2.14 12.46
C LEU A 221 7.93 -1.24 11.21
N PRO A 222 8.07 -1.84 10.01
CA PRO A 222 7.96 -1.09 8.76
C PRO A 222 6.54 -0.56 8.57
N VAL A 223 6.43 0.70 8.18
CA VAL A 223 5.17 1.38 7.88
C VAL A 223 5.12 1.69 6.39
N TYR A 224 4.21 1.03 5.67
CA TYR A 224 4.14 1.12 4.22
C TYR A 224 3.19 2.20 3.72
N SER A 225 3.44 2.69 2.52
CA SER A 225 2.63 3.71 1.84
C SER A 225 1.23 3.21 1.45
N LYS A 226 1.08 1.94 1.04
CA LYS A 226 -0.19 1.36 0.55
C LYS A 226 -0.91 0.53 1.63
N SER A 227 -2.23 0.42 1.52
CA SER A 227 -3.09 -0.14 2.59
C SER A 227 -2.87 -1.62 2.91
N ASN A 228 -2.47 -2.40 1.91
CA ASN A 228 -2.29 -3.84 1.99
C ASN A 228 -0.87 -4.31 1.58
N THR A 229 0.15 -3.43 1.67
CA THR A 229 1.53 -3.83 1.31
C THR A 229 2.01 -5.04 2.13
N LYS A 230 1.68 -5.12 3.42
CA LYS A 230 2.03 -6.30 4.24
C LYS A 230 1.38 -7.58 3.70
N GLY A 231 0.14 -7.50 3.19
CA GLY A 231 -0.55 -8.62 2.53
C GLY A 231 0.17 -9.06 1.26
N ALA A 232 0.53 -8.13 0.39
CA ALA A 232 1.32 -8.42 -0.82
C ALA A 232 2.67 -9.08 -0.46
N LEU A 233 3.39 -8.53 0.51
CA LEU A 233 4.70 -9.05 0.93
C LEU A 233 4.65 -10.41 1.65
N LYS A 234 3.46 -10.88 2.08
CA LYS A 234 3.28 -12.27 2.54
C LYS A 234 3.29 -13.26 1.38
N LEU A 235 3.00 -12.81 0.17
CA LEU A 235 2.89 -13.65 -1.02
C LEU A 235 4.11 -13.56 -1.94
N VAL A 236 4.67 -12.36 -2.10
CA VAL A 236 5.83 -12.08 -2.98
C VAL A 236 6.75 -11.05 -2.32
N GLU A 237 8.04 -11.37 -2.20
CA GLU A 237 9.03 -10.44 -1.66
C GLU A 237 9.19 -9.20 -2.54
N ALA A 238 9.44 -8.04 -1.91
CA ALA A 238 9.76 -6.83 -2.65
C ALA A 238 11.20 -6.84 -3.14
N ILE A 239 11.42 -6.22 -4.29
CA ILE A 239 12.74 -5.96 -4.87
C ILE A 239 13.15 -4.50 -4.65
N SER A 240 14.45 -4.22 -4.74
CA SER A 240 14.95 -2.84 -4.71
C SER A 240 14.50 -2.05 -5.94
N LYS A 241 14.55 -0.73 -5.86
CA LYS A 241 14.26 0.17 -6.99
C LYS A 241 15.13 -0.14 -8.21
N GLU A 242 16.41 -0.46 -8.01
CA GLU A 242 17.35 -0.78 -9.08
C GLU A 242 16.91 -2.05 -9.82
N ASN A 243 16.59 -3.11 -9.08
CA ASN A 243 16.09 -4.36 -9.64
C ASN A 243 14.73 -4.18 -10.33
N ALA A 244 13.87 -3.31 -9.79
CA ALA A 244 12.60 -2.97 -10.41
C ALA A 244 12.81 -2.27 -11.77
N VAL A 245 13.74 -1.32 -11.84
CA VAL A 245 14.12 -0.65 -13.10
C VAL A 245 14.74 -1.63 -14.10
N GLU A 246 15.60 -2.55 -13.65
CA GLU A 246 16.15 -3.60 -14.51
C GLU A 246 15.06 -4.49 -15.12
N LEU A 247 14.08 -4.90 -14.30
CA LEU A 247 12.93 -5.69 -14.76
C LEU A 247 12.07 -4.90 -15.77
N LEU A 248 11.79 -3.63 -15.49
CA LEU A 248 11.01 -2.77 -16.39
C LEU A 248 11.72 -2.54 -17.74
N ASN A 249 13.05 -2.44 -17.75
CA ASN A 249 13.82 -2.32 -19.00
C ASN A 249 13.70 -3.56 -19.91
N ASP A 250 13.44 -4.74 -19.36
CA ASP A 250 13.23 -5.98 -20.12
C ASP A 250 11.76 -6.26 -20.45
N THR A 251 10.84 -5.39 -20.01
CA THR A 251 9.39 -5.56 -20.15
C THR A 251 8.90 -5.06 -21.52
N GLU A 252 8.16 -5.90 -22.26
CA GLU A 252 7.44 -5.46 -23.46
C GLU A 252 6.01 -5.02 -23.13
N VAL A 253 5.32 -5.77 -22.26
CA VAL A 253 3.94 -5.49 -21.82
C VAL A 253 3.89 -5.38 -20.31
N LEU A 254 3.46 -4.23 -19.80
CA LEU A 254 3.25 -4.00 -18.37
C LEU A 254 1.76 -4.06 -18.03
N LEU A 255 1.40 -4.92 -17.07
CA LEU A 255 0.06 -5.00 -16.50
C LEU A 255 0.05 -4.36 -15.11
N VAL A 256 -0.82 -3.38 -14.91
CA VAL A 256 -0.94 -2.64 -13.65
C VAL A 256 -2.33 -2.82 -13.06
N PHE A 257 -2.45 -3.56 -11.97
CA PHE A 257 -3.72 -3.77 -11.27
C PHE A 257 -3.86 -2.83 -10.08
N ASN A 258 -4.85 -1.93 -10.15
CA ASN A 258 -5.25 -0.96 -9.12
C ASN A 258 -4.07 -0.19 -8.52
N ASP A 259 -3.15 0.30 -9.36
CA ASP A 259 -1.96 0.98 -8.88
C ASP A 259 -1.63 2.23 -9.69
N ASP A 260 -0.74 3.05 -9.13
CA ASP A 260 -0.22 4.25 -9.77
C ASP A 260 1.32 4.28 -9.78
N ILE A 261 1.91 3.20 -10.31
CA ILE A 261 3.34 2.89 -10.22
C ILE A 261 4.26 3.98 -10.77
N VAL A 262 3.76 4.84 -11.67
CA VAL A 262 4.52 5.97 -12.24
C VAL A 262 4.96 6.99 -11.19
N ASN A 263 4.24 7.05 -10.06
CA ASN A 263 4.55 7.94 -8.95
C ASN A 263 5.52 7.30 -7.93
N ASP A 264 5.75 5.99 -8.02
CA ASP A 264 6.58 5.24 -7.06
C ASP A 264 8.00 5.02 -7.58
N ILE A 265 8.16 4.80 -8.90
CA ILE A 265 9.44 4.49 -9.53
C ILE A 265 9.77 5.54 -10.57
N ASP A 266 10.94 6.17 -10.42
CA ASP A 266 11.52 7.06 -11.42
C ASP A 266 12.01 6.24 -12.63
N PHE A 267 11.10 5.99 -13.57
CA PHE A 267 11.31 5.23 -14.80
C PHE A 267 10.49 5.84 -15.94
N ASP A 268 11.01 5.81 -17.17
CA ASP A 268 10.26 6.27 -18.34
C ASP A 268 9.30 5.18 -18.81
N PHE A 269 8.12 5.10 -18.20
CA PHE A 269 7.10 4.10 -18.54
C PHE A 269 6.62 4.17 -20.00
N LYS A 270 6.79 5.29 -20.69
CA LYS A 270 6.46 5.42 -22.13
C LYS A 270 7.46 4.70 -23.04
N SER A 271 8.58 4.24 -22.49
CA SER A 271 9.54 3.40 -23.21
C SER A 271 9.07 1.94 -23.34
N ILE A 272 8.13 1.50 -22.51
CA ILE A 272 7.53 0.16 -22.58
C ILE A 272 6.59 0.11 -23.78
N SER A 273 6.65 -0.99 -24.55
CA SER A 273 5.91 -1.11 -25.81
C SER A 273 4.39 -1.10 -25.65
N THR A 274 3.89 -1.63 -24.53
CA THR A 274 2.48 -1.54 -24.18
C THR A 274 2.26 -1.50 -22.67
N VAL A 275 1.50 -0.52 -22.20
CA VAL A 275 1.07 -0.42 -20.80
C VAL A 275 -0.45 -0.63 -20.72
N ILE A 276 -0.87 -1.56 -19.86
CA ILE A 276 -2.27 -1.92 -19.65
C ILE A 276 -2.61 -1.70 -18.17
N SER A 277 -3.50 -0.74 -17.91
CA SER A 277 -3.98 -0.47 -16.56
C SER A 277 -5.34 -1.09 -16.31
N PHE A 278 -5.49 -1.78 -15.20
CA PHE A 278 -6.76 -2.23 -14.64
C PHE A 278 -7.08 -1.36 -13.43
N SER A 279 -7.90 -0.33 -13.60
CA SER A 279 -8.11 0.68 -12.55
C SER A 279 -9.58 1.07 -12.42
N PRO A 280 -10.09 1.26 -11.19
CA PRO A 280 -11.41 1.84 -10.99
C PRO A 280 -11.43 3.35 -11.28
N TYR A 281 -10.28 4.04 -11.17
CA TYR A 281 -10.19 5.50 -11.23
C TYR A 281 -9.09 5.97 -12.19
N LYS A 282 -9.24 7.18 -12.72
CA LYS A 282 -8.15 7.85 -13.43
C LYS A 282 -7.01 8.20 -12.48
N ASN A 283 -5.79 7.96 -12.93
CA ASN A 283 -4.52 8.31 -12.30
C ASN A 283 -3.42 8.47 -13.36
N ASP A 284 -2.22 8.86 -12.96
CA ASP A 284 -1.12 9.15 -13.88
C ASP A 284 -0.72 7.91 -14.70
N THR A 285 -0.83 6.71 -14.13
CA THR A 285 -0.59 5.45 -14.85
C THR A 285 -1.65 5.19 -15.93
N THR A 286 -2.92 5.45 -15.65
CA THR A 286 -3.99 5.33 -16.67
C THR A 286 -3.82 6.33 -17.80
N GLU A 287 -3.27 7.53 -17.54
CA GLU A 287 -3.05 8.56 -18.55
C GLU A 287 -2.00 8.17 -19.60
N ILE A 288 -1.01 7.36 -19.20
CA ILE A 288 0.04 6.87 -20.11
C ILE A 288 -0.29 5.52 -20.74
N SER A 289 -1.35 4.85 -20.28
CA SER A 289 -1.65 3.48 -20.71
C SER A 289 -2.23 3.43 -22.12
N ASP A 290 -1.82 2.44 -22.90
CA ASP A 290 -2.40 2.14 -24.21
C ASP A 290 -3.82 1.57 -24.08
N PHE A 291 -4.05 0.80 -23.01
CA PHE A 291 -5.35 0.22 -22.69
C PHE A 291 -5.67 0.46 -21.21
N VAL A 292 -6.90 0.89 -20.94
CA VAL A 292 -7.41 1.04 -19.58
C VAL A 292 -8.67 0.19 -19.43
N VAL A 293 -8.62 -0.82 -18.58
CA VAL A 293 -9.71 -1.74 -18.29
C VAL A 293 -10.33 -1.37 -16.94
N PRO A 294 -11.59 -0.92 -16.90
CA PRO A 294 -12.23 -0.57 -15.65
C PRO A 294 -12.51 -1.79 -14.78
N ILE A 295 -12.18 -1.68 -13.50
CA ILE A 295 -12.46 -2.69 -12.46
C ILE A 295 -13.37 -2.13 -11.38
N LYS A 296 -13.94 -3.02 -10.57
CA LYS A 296 -14.57 -2.66 -9.31
C LYS A 296 -13.56 -1.99 -8.37
N SER A 297 -14.00 -0.95 -7.69
CA SER A 297 -13.26 -0.35 -6.59
C SER A 297 -13.40 -1.16 -5.30
N TRP A 298 -12.60 -0.81 -4.28
CA TRP A 298 -12.71 -1.40 -2.93
C TRP A 298 -14.08 -1.14 -2.27
N LEU A 299 -14.88 -0.18 -2.77
CA LEU A 299 -16.23 0.09 -2.27
C LEU A 299 -17.26 -0.88 -2.85
N GLU A 300 -16.94 -1.51 -3.98
CA GLU A 300 -17.84 -2.39 -4.75
C GLU A 300 -17.59 -3.87 -4.50
N SER A 301 -16.45 -4.20 -3.89
CA SER A 301 -15.99 -5.57 -3.67
C SER A 301 -15.89 -5.90 -2.18
N ASP A 302 -16.11 -7.17 -1.87
CA ASP A 302 -15.70 -7.75 -0.60
C ASP A 302 -14.22 -8.12 -0.67
N GLY A 303 -13.53 -8.11 0.48
CA GLY A 303 -12.14 -8.54 0.54
C GLY A 303 -11.51 -8.29 1.89
N SER A 304 -10.20 -8.41 1.95
CA SER A 304 -9.44 -8.19 3.17
C SER A 304 -8.11 -7.46 2.92
N PHE A 305 -7.69 -6.67 3.91
CA PHE A 305 -6.37 -6.04 3.95
C PHE A 305 -5.61 -6.47 5.21
N THR A 306 -4.31 -6.69 5.07
CA THR A 306 -3.35 -6.91 6.16
C THR A 306 -2.53 -5.64 6.36
N ASN A 307 -2.67 -5.04 7.54
CA ASN A 307 -1.99 -3.79 7.89
C ASN A 307 -0.52 -4.01 8.34
N SER A 308 0.24 -2.94 8.61
CA SER A 308 1.64 -3.04 9.06
C SER A 308 1.83 -3.84 10.36
N ALA A 309 0.84 -3.80 11.26
CA ALA A 309 0.85 -4.56 12.53
C ALA A 309 0.41 -6.03 12.36
N ASP A 310 0.40 -6.53 11.11
CA ASP A 310 0.01 -7.88 10.73
C ASP A 310 -1.45 -8.26 11.03
N LEU A 311 -2.31 -7.27 11.23
CA LEU A 311 -3.75 -7.48 11.43
C LEU A 311 -4.46 -7.54 10.08
N THR A 312 -4.96 -8.73 9.73
CA THR A 312 -5.87 -8.94 8.61
C THR A 312 -7.29 -8.53 9.00
N GLN A 313 -7.89 -7.65 8.20
CA GLN A 313 -9.21 -7.07 8.43
C GLN A 313 -10.06 -7.25 7.18
N GLU A 314 -11.24 -7.86 7.35
CA GLU A 314 -12.21 -8.00 6.28
C GLU A 314 -13.04 -6.72 6.11
N PHE A 315 -13.46 -6.47 4.87
CA PHE A 315 -14.41 -5.45 4.50
C PHE A 315 -15.40 -6.00 3.48
N SER A 316 -16.57 -5.38 3.46
CA SER A 316 -17.63 -5.74 2.52
C SER A 316 -17.92 -4.57 1.59
N SER A 317 -18.47 -4.89 0.43
CA SER A 317 -19.03 -3.95 -0.52
C SER A 317 -20.03 -3.03 0.18
N VAL A 318 -19.80 -1.73 0.01
CA VAL A 318 -20.65 -0.67 0.56
C VAL A 318 -21.43 0.06 -0.53
N TYR A 319 -21.11 -0.18 -1.79
CA TYR A 319 -21.68 0.50 -2.95
C TYR A 319 -22.06 -0.54 -4.02
N GLU A 320 -23.24 -0.37 -4.63
CA GLU A 320 -23.67 -1.26 -5.72
C GLU A 320 -22.96 -0.88 -7.03
N SER A 321 -22.28 -1.86 -7.64
CA SER A 321 -21.41 -1.62 -8.79
C SER A 321 -22.14 -1.20 -10.06
N SER A 322 -21.51 -0.30 -10.81
CA SER A 322 -22.03 0.30 -12.05
C SER A 322 -21.76 -0.50 -13.33
N GLN A 323 -21.59 -1.83 -13.25
CA GLN A 323 -21.29 -2.81 -14.35
C GLN A 323 -19.81 -3.23 -14.50
N ASN A 324 -18.89 -2.74 -13.67
CA ASN A 324 -17.49 -3.15 -13.74
C ASN A 324 -17.28 -4.57 -13.19
N MET A 325 -16.25 -5.26 -13.66
CA MET A 325 -15.88 -6.61 -13.23
C MET A 325 -14.84 -6.56 -12.11
N GLY A 326 -14.83 -7.59 -11.27
CA GLY A 326 -13.73 -7.85 -10.33
C GLY A 326 -12.44 -8.24 -11.07
N ILE A 327 -11.31 -8.17 -10.37
CA ILE A 327 -10.01 -8.55 -10.95
C ILE A 327 -10.00 -10.06 -11.29
N ASP A 328 -10.57 -10.89 -10.42
CA ASP A 328 -10.77 -12.33 -10.64
C ASP A 328 -11.59 -12.63 -11.90
N GLU A 329 -12.73 -11.95 -12.08
CA GLU A 329 -13.59 -12.07 -13.26
C GLU A 329 -12.85 -11.67 -14.55
N ILE A 330 -12.04 -10.61 -14.50
CA ILE A 330 -11.20 -10.17 -15.63
C ILE A 330 -10.14 -11.21 -15.96
N ILE A 331 -9.42 -11.71 -14.97
CA ILE A 331 -8.38 -12.74 -15.15
C ILE A 331 -8.99 -13.98 -15.80
N ASN A 332 -10.15 -14.43 -15.33
CA ASN A 332 -10.86 -15.57 -15.90
C ASN A 332 -11.25 -15.33 -17.37
N LYS A 333 -11.71 -14.13 -17.72
CA LYS A 333 -11.98 -13.76 -19.12
C LYS A 333 -10.71 -13.72 -19.98
N ILE A 334 -9.60 -13.20 -19.45
CA ILE A 334 -8.31 -13.21 -20.16
C ILE A 334 -7.83 -14.65 -20.39
N ASN A 335 -8.13 -15.57 -19.47
CA ASN A 335 -7.82 -16.99 -19.61
C ASN A 335 -8.78 -17.75 -20.54
N GLY A 336 -9.89 -17.13 -20.97
CA GLY A 336 -10.93 -17.80 -21.75
C GLY A 336 -11.80 -18.76 -20.92
N GLU A 337 -11.84 -18.58 -19.60
CA GLU A 337 -12.59 -19.41 -18.65
C GLU A 337 -14.03 -18.90 -18.41
N MET A 338 -14.36 -17.71 -18.94
CA MET A 338 -15.69 -17.11 -18.89
C MET A 338 -16.04 -16.48 -20.25
N GLU A 339 -17.26 -16.72 -20.75
CA GLU A 339 -17.77 -16.15 -22.02
C GLU A 339 -18.16 -14.66 -21.94
#